data_AF-A0A3A5VRC6-F1
#
_entry.id   AF-A0A3A5VRC6-F1
#
_cell.length_a   1.000
_cell.length_b   1.000
_cell.length_c   1.000
_cell.angle_alpha   90.00
_cell.angle_beta   90.00
_cell.angle_gamma   90.00
#
_symmetry.space_group_name_H-M   'P 1'
#
loop_
_entity.id
_entity.type
_entity.pdbx_description
1 polymer ?
#
loop_
_entity_poly.entity_id
_entity_poly.type
_entity_poly.pdbx_seq_one_letter_code
_entity_poly.pdbx_strand_id
1 'polypeptide(L)'
;MASIEAASYDRTWVEIDSLLEQAVQEMKSQRAKYKLRKMTGPKADKMRALMKYTRAKAVVDTLRWTIGVRGQISPLDEPLKT
;
A
#
# COMPACT_ATOMS: atom_id res chain seq x y z
N MET A 1 -9.57 19.38 22.95
CA MET A 1 -8.65 18.40 23.57
C MET A 1 -7.90 17.71 22.43
N ALA A 2 -6.66 18.12 22.16
CA ALA A 2 -5.81 17.40 21.22
C ALA A 2 -5.39 16.10 21.92
N SER A 3 -6.07 15.01 21.60
CA SER A 3 -5.62 13.68 22.00
C SER A 3 -4.28 13.46 21.32
N ILE A 4 -3.28 13.16 22.14
CA ILE A 4 -1.86 13.14 21.82
C ILE A 4 -1.62 12.20 20.62
N GLU A 5 -1.19 12.77 19.49
CA GLU A 5 -0.65 12.06 18.32
C GLU A 5 0.71 11.38 18.61
N ALA A 6 0.88 10.80 19.81
CA ALA A 6 2.07 10.03 20.12
C ALA A 6 1.89 8.59 19.62
N ALA A 7 2.92 8.06 18.98
CA ALA A 7 2.96 6.64 18.69
C ALA A 7 2.88 5.85 20.00
N SER A 8 1.98 4.87 20.05
CA SER A 8 1.78 4.02 21.22
C SER A 8 2.97 3.06 21.47
N TYR A 9 3.80 2.81 20.45
CA TYR A 9 4.99 1.93 20.45
C TYR A 9 4.78 0.53 21.07
N ASP A 10 3.53 0.10 21.24
CA ASP A 10 3.08 -1.10 21.96
C ASP A 10 2.63 -2.23 21.02
N ARG A 11 2.54 -1.97 19.71
CA ARG A 11 2.19 -3.00 18.72
C ARG A 11 3.15 -4.17 18.78
N THR A 12 2.59 -5.36 18.92
CA THR A 12 3.30 -6.62 18.85
C THR A 12 3.68 -6.96 17.41
N TRP A 13 4.67 -7.84 17.25
CA TRP A 13 5.04 -8.38 15.93
C TRP A 13 3.86 -9.06 15.21
N VAL A 14 2.99 -9.75 15.96
CA VAL A 14 1.79 -10.40 15.41
C VAL A 14 0.82 -9.38 14.81
N GLU A 15 0.62 -8.25 15.49
CA GLU A 15 -0.24 -7.17 14.98
C GLU A 15 0.38 -6.48 13.76
N ILE A 16 1.70 -6.30 13.74
CA ILE A 16 2.43 -5.74 12.61
C ILE A 16 2.34 -6.66 11.38
N ASP A 17 2.55 -7.96 11.57
CA ASP A 17 2.46 -8.95 10.50
C ASP A 17 1.03 -9.08 9.97
N SER A 18 0.03 -9.09 10.86
CA SER A 18 -1.39 -9.07 10.47
C SER A 18 -1.74 -7.81 9.67
N LEU A 19 -1.26 -6.64 10.09
CA LEU A 19 -1.46 -5.39 9.36
C LEU A 19 -0.81 -5.44 7.97
N LEU A 20 0.42 -5.95 7.87
CA LEU A 20 1.10 -6.12 6.60
C LEU A 20 0.35 -7.09 5.68
N GLU A 21 -0.14 -8.22 6.22
CA GLU A 21 -0.91 -9.19 5.46
C GLU A 21 -2.19 -8.57 4.90
N GLN A 22 -2.95 -7.85 5.73
CA GLN A 22 -4.16 -7.14 5.30
C GLN A 22 -3.85 -6.13 4.18
N ALA A 23 -2.79 -5.33 4.32
CA ALA A 23 -2.36 -4.39 3.30
C ALA A 23 -1.98 -5.09 1.98
N VAL A 24 -1.28 -6.23 2.06
CA VAL A 24 -0.91 -7.05 0.90
C VAL A 24 -2.15 -7.62 0.20
N GLN A 25 -3.14 -8.11 0.95
CA GLN A 25 -4.38 -8.63 0.38
C GLN A 25 -5.19 -7.53 -0.32
N GLU A 26 -5.29 -6.36 0.30
CA GLU A 26 -5.96 -5.21 -0.31
C GLU A 26 -5.24 -4.76 -1.60
N MET A 27 -3.91 -4.68 -1.58
CA MET A 27 -3.11 -4.38 -2.77
C MET A 27 -3.35 -5.41 -3.89
N LYS A 28 -3.38 -6.72 -3.58
CA LYS A 28 -3.68 -7.78 -4.55
C LYS A 28 -5.10 -7.63 -5.13
N SER A 29 -6.09 -7.33 -4.29
CA SER A 29 -7.47 -7.08 -4.70
C SER A 29 -7.58 -5.89 -5.67
N GLN A 30 -6.94 -4.76 -5.34
CA GLN A 30 -6.92 -3.59 -6.21
C GLN A 30 -6.15 -3.85 -7.51
N ARG A 31 -5.06 -4.63 -7.46
CA ARG A 31 -4.34 -5.07 -8.66
C ARG A 31 -5.24 -5.89 -9.59
N ALA A 32 -6.03 -6.81 -9.04
CA ALA A 32 -6.96 -7.63 -9.83
C ALA A 32 -8.04 -6.76 -10.49
N LYS A 33 -8.64 -5.83 -9.73
CA LYS A 33 -9.61 -4.86 -10.25
C LYS A 33 -9.01 -4.00 -11.36
N TYR A 34 -7.78 -3.50 -11.18
CA TYR A 34 -7.06 -2.75 -12.21
C TYR A 34 -6.83 -3.57 -13.47
N LYS A 35 -6.33 -4.81 -13.35
CA LYS A 35 -6.12 -5.71 -14.49
C LYS A 35 -7.40 -5.93 -15.28
N LEU A 36 -8.51 -6.21 -14.60
CA LEU A 36 -9.82 -6.38 -15.22
C LEU A 36 -10.24 -5.10 -15.97
N ARG A 37 -10.21 -3.94 -15.30
CA ARG A 37 -10.62 -2.66 -15.90
C ARG A 37 -9.72 -2.21 -17.03
N LYS A 38 -8.41 -2.53 -16.98
CA LYS A 38 -7.46 -2.28 -18.06
C LYS A 38 -7.92 -2.94 -19.37
N MET A 39 -8.48 -4.15 -19.28
CA MET A 39 -8.97 -4.93 -20.41
C MET A 39 -10.37 -4.49 -20.88
N THR A 40 -11.28 -4.14 -19.97
CA THR A 40 -12.72 -4.04 -20.30
C THR A 40 -13.33 -2.64 -20.13
N GLY A 41 -12.68 -1.71 -19.44
CA GLY A 41 -13.29 -0.46 -18.98
C GLY A 41 -13.04 0.78 -19.86
N PRO A 42 -13.86 1.84 -19.73
CA PRO A 42 -13.56 3.18 -20.25
C PRO A 42 -12.25 3.74 -19.67
N LYS A 43 -11.61 4.69 -20.37
CA LYS A 43 -10.32 5.32 -19.94
C LYS A 43 -10.38 5.87 -18.50
N ALA A 44 -11.49 6.49 -18.10
CA ALA A 44 -11.68 7.04 -16.76
C ALA A 44 -11.63 5.95 -15.68
N ASP A 45 -12.29 4.81 -15.91
CA ASP A 45 -12.29 3.68 -14.97
C ASP A 45 -10.93 3.00 -14.87
N LYS A 46 -10.18 2.94 -15.99
CA LYS A 46 -8.79 2.47 -16.00
C LYS A 46 -7.91 3.32 -15.09
N MET A 47 -8.01 4.64 -15.22
CA MET A 47 -7.23 5.58 -14.42
C MET A 47 -7.60 5.49 -12.93
N ARG A 48 -8.90 5.45 -12.61
CA ARG A 48 -9.37 5.30 -11.24
C ARG A 48 -8.87 4.00 -10.59
N ALA A 49 -8.95 2.89 -11.32
CA ALA A 49 -8.47 1.60 -10.81
C ALA A 49 -6.94 1.57 -10.66
N LEU A 50 -6.20 2.20 -11.57
CA LEU A 50 -4.75 2.37 -11.46
C LEU A 50 -4.39 3.14 -10.19
N MET A 51 -5.02 4.30 -9.94
CA MET A 51 -4.75 5.13 -8.76
C MET A 51 -5.02 4.40 -7.44
N LYS A 52 -6.08 3.58 -7.38
CA LYS A 52 -6.37 2.75 -6.20
C LYS A 52 -5.28 1.69 -5.98
N TYR A 53 -4.83 1.03 -7.06
CA TYR A 53 -3.76 0.05 -6.98
C TYR A 53 -2.42 0.68 -6.59
N THR A 54 -2.02 1.81 -7.19
CA THR A 54 -0.76 2.48 -6.87
C THR A 54 -0.74 2.97 -5.42
N ARG A 55 -1.85 3.52 -4.93
CA ARG A 55 -1.99 3.87 -3.51
C ARG A 55 -1.82 2.67 -2.59
N ALA A 56 -2.47 1.54 -2.88
CA ALA A 56 -2.33 0.33 -2.08
C ALA A 56 -0.91 -0.25 -2.13
N LYS A 57 -0.24 -0.20 -3.29
CA LYS A 57 1.17 -0.59 -3.44
C LYS A 57 2.07 0.28 -2.56
N ALA A 58 1.91 1.60 -2.61
CA ALA A 58 2.71 2.52 -1.82
C ALA A 58 2.59 2.24 -0.31
N VAL A 59 1.38 1.94 0.19
CA VAL A 59 1.17 1.54 1.59
C VAL A 59 1.95 0.26 1.92
N VAL A 60 1.88 -0.76 1.07
CA VAL A 60 2.62 -2.02 1.29
C VAL A 60 4.13 -1.80 1.28
N ASP A 61 4.65 -1.02 0.33
CA ASP A 61 6.08 -0.76 0.22
C ASP A 61 6.60 0.01 1.43
N THR A 62 5.84 1.01 1.91
CA THR A 62 6.16 1.73 3.15
C THR A 62 6.16 0.81 4.36
N LEU A 63 5.15 -0.04 4.55
CA LEU A 63 5.12 -0.98 5.67
C LEU A 63 6.32 -1.94 5.63
N ARG A 64 6.62 -2.51 4.46
CA ARG A 64 7.76 -3.42 4.28
C ARG A 64 9.10 -2.75 4.58
N TRP A 65 9.26 -1.50 4.16
CA TRP A 65 10.47 -0.73 4.45
C TRP A 65 10.59 -0.43 5.94
N THR A 66 9.50 0.05 6.57
CA THR A 66 9.48 0.41 8.00
C THR A 66 9.81 -0.77 8.91
N ILE A 67 9.36 -1.99 8.58
CA ILE A 67 9.67 -3.19 9.38
C ILE A 67 11.03 -3.83 9.04
N GLY A 68 11.76 -3.29 8.05
CA GLY A 68 13.10 -3.78 7.70
C GLY A 68 13.12 -5.05 6.84
N VAL A 69 12.15 -5.25 5.93
CA VAL A 69 12.21 -6.36 4.96
C VAL A 69 13.48 -6.26 4.13
N ARG A 70 14.29 -7.34 4.12
CA ARG A 70 15.56 -7.38 3.39
C ARG A 70 15.36 -7.11 1.90
N GLY A 71 16.16 -6.18 1.36
CA GLY A 71 16.12 -5.81 -0.05
C GLY A 71 14.98 -4.85 -0.43
N GLN A 72 14.15 -4.39 0.52
CA GLN A 72 13.14 -3.38 0.25
C GLN A 72 13.82 -2.00 0.10
N ILE A 73 13.60 -1.36 -1.05
CA ILE A 73 14.05 0.01 -1.32
C ILE A 73 13.13 0.98 -0.58
N SER A 74 13.69 2.10 -0.10
CA SER A 74 12.90 3.18 0.48
C SER A 74 11.86 3.68 -0.52
N PRO A 75 10.57 3.76 -0.14
CA PRO A 75 9.55 4.38 -0.98
C PRO A 75 9.83 5.86 -1.29
N LEU A 76 10.71 6.50 -0.53
CA LEU A 76 11.12 7.90 -0.75
C LEU A 76 12.21 8.04 -1.82
N ASP A 77 12.97 6.97 -2.08
CA ASP A 77 14.02 6.94 -3.10
C ASP A 77 13.47 6.52 -4.48
N GLU A 78 12.23 6.02 -4.52
CA GLU A 78 11.56 5.67 -5.78
C GLU A 78 10.98 6.94 -6.41
N PRO A 79 11.46 7.37 -7.60
CA PRO A 79 10.97 8.59 -8.22
C PRO A 79 9.48 8.48 -8.53
N LEU A 80 8.71 9.51 -8.15
CA LEU A 80 7.31 9.65 -8.58
C LEU A 80 7.29 9.76 -10.10
N LYS A 81 6.89 8.68 -10.79
CA LYS A 81 6.73 8.70 -12.24
C LYS A 81 5.56 9.62 -12.60
N THR A 82 5.89 10.88 -12.90
CA THR A 82 5.04 11.88 -13.55
C THR A 82 4.77 11.53 -15.00
#